data_AF-X1SAR5-F1
#
_entry.id   AF-X1SAR5-F1
#
_cell.length_a   1.000
_cell.length_b   1.000
_cell.length_c   1.000
_cell.angle_alpha   90.00
_cell.angle_beta   90.00
_cell.angle_gamma   90.00
#
_symmetry.space_group_name_H-M   'P 1'
#
loop_
_entity.id
_entity.type
_entity.pdbx_description
1 polymer ?
#
loop_
_entity_poly.entity_id
_entity_poly.type
_entity_poly.pdbx_seq_one_letter_code
_entity_poly.pdbx_strand_id
1 'polypeptide(L)'
;AREKAGLYRGGPSAVVTNLGVMRFDEKTKEVYLSEYYPGVTPQQIQENTGFEIAVSGAVESKPVAEEELRVLREEVDPQKLII
;
A
#
# COMPACT_ATOMS: atom_id res chain seq x y z
N ALA A 1 21.22 6.34 7.76
CA ALA A 1 21.47 4.89 7.84
C ALA A 1 21.85 4.30 6.48
N ARG A 2 21.00 4.44 5.44
CA ARG A 2 21.29 3.94 4.07
C ARG A 2 22.57 4.52 3.44
N GLU A 3 22.75 5.84 3.50
CA GLU A 3 23.98 6.49 3.00
C GLU A 3 25.25 6.00 3.70
N LYS A 4 25.17 5.75 5.01
CA LYS A 4 26.29 5.19 5.79
C LYS A 4 26.63 3.76 5.34
N ALA A 5 25.68 3.04 4.75
CA ALA A 5 25.87 1.73 4.13
C ALA A 5 26.23 1.82 2.63
N GLY A 6 26.53 3.02 2.11
CA GLY A 6 26.88 3.23 0.69
C GLY A 6 25.69 3.27 -0.27
N LEU A 7 24.45 3.32 0.25
CA LEU A 7 23.22 3.34 -0.54
C LEU A 7 22.69 4.78 -0.66
N TYR A 8 23.11 5.47 -1.72
CA TYR A 8 22.83 6.91 -1.90
C TYR A 8 21.55 7.23 -2.66
N ARG A 9 20.92 6.25 -3.32
CA ARG A 9 19.74 6.48 -4.15
C ARG A 9 18.51 5.77 -3.59
N GLY A 10 17.41 6.52 -3.52
CA GLY A 10 16.06 6.02 -3.28
C GLY A 10 15.83 5.36 -1.92
N GLY A 11 14.71 4.65 -1.86
CA GLY A 11 14.20 3.94 -0.71
C GLY A 11 12.81 3.38 -1.08
N PRO A 12 12.23 2.53 -0.22
CA PRO A 12 10.87 2.07 -0.45
C PRO A 12 9.90 3.27 -0.43
N SER A 13 9.01 3.32 -1.42
CA SER A 13 8.01 4.40 -1.53
C SER A 13 6.67 4.01 -0.90
N ALA A 14 6.29 2.74 -1.04
CA ALA A 14 5.06 2.21 -0.50
C ALA A 14 5.16 0.68 -0.32
N VAL A 15 4.31 0.16 0.54
CA VAL A 15 4.02 -1.27 0.67
C VAL A 15 2.54 -1.46 0.37
N VAL A 16 2.23 -2.22 -0.68
CA VAL A 16 0.85 -2.54 -1.07
C VAL A 16 0.55 -3.96 -0.64
N THR A 17 -0.53 -4.14 0.12
CA THR A 17 -0.97 -5.43 0.65
C THR A 17 -2.40 -5.70 0.20
N ASN A 18 -2.94 -6.88 0.52
CA ASN A 18 -4.36 -7.18 0.32
C ASN A 18 -5.31 -6.36 1.22
N LEU A 19 -4.79 -5.63 2.22
CA LEU A 19 -5.59 -4.87 3.17
C LEU A 19 -5.55 -3.35 2.91
N GLY A 20 -4.48 -2.87 2.28
CA GLY A 20 -4.26 -1.45 2.07
C GLY A 20 -2.84 -1.09 1.67
N VAL A 21 -2.57 0.21 1.67
CA VAL A 21 -1.30 0.82 1.25
C VAL A 21 -0.65 1.51 2.45
N MET A 22 0.58 1.10 2.76
CA MET A 22 1.43 1.75 3.75
C MET A 22 2.49 2.60 3.05
N ARG A 23 2.83 3.74 3.64
CA ARG A 23 3.87 4.67 3.15
C ARG A 23 4.87 4.97 4.25
N PHE A 24 5.92 5.71 3.89
CA PHE A 24 7.00 6.08 4.80
C PHE A 24 7.00 7.60 5.01
N ASP A 25 7.07 8.04 6.25
CA ASP A 25 7.19 9.46 6.56
C ASP A 25 8.47 10.05 5.95
N GLU A 26 8.38 11.24 5.37
CA GLU A 26 9.52 11.85 4.67
C GLU A 26 10.66 12.26 5.60
N LYS A 27 10.39 12.48 6.89
CA LYS A 27 11.37 12.93 7.88
C LYS A 27 11.85 11.77 8.74
N THR A 28 10.93 11.03 9.37
CA THR A 28 11.27 9.94 10.30
C THR A 28 11.59 8.64 9.58
N LYS A 29 11.10 8.45 8.35
CA LYS A 29 11.19 7.21 7.57
C LYS A 29 10.46 6.03 8.22
N GLU A 30 9.60 6.30 9.20
CA GLU A 30 8.73 5.30 9.81
C GLU A 30 7.57 4.98 8.88
N VAL A 31 7.09 3.74 8.96
CA VAL A 31 5.95 3.30 8.17
C VAL A 31 4.65 3.70 8.85
N TYR A 32 3.68 4.14 8.04
CA TYR A 32 2.34 4.49 8.48
C TYR A 32 1.32 3.99 7.45
N LEU A 33 0.09 3.77 7.91
CA LEU A 33 -1.02 3.40 7.04
C LEU A 33 -1.52 4.64 6.29
N SER A 34 -1.41 4.61 4.96
CA SER A 34 -1.88 5.69 4.08
C SER A 34 -3.33 5.46 3.66
N GLU A 35 -3.63 4.26 3.18
CA GLU A 35 -4.94 3.91 2.62
C GLU A 35 -5.34 2.51 3.06
N TYR A 36 -6.62 2.28 3.34
CA TYR A 36 -7.19 0.95 3.57
C TYR A 36 -8.28 0.64 2.54
N TYR A 37 -8.41 -0.63 2.14
CA TYR A 37 -9.37 -1.00 1.11
C TYR A 37 -10.81 -1.08 1.63
N PRO A 38 -11.82 -0.94 0.75
CA PRO A 38 -13.22 -0.97 1.17
C PRO A 38 -13.56 -2.24 1.93
N GLY A 39 -14.21 -2.08 3.09
CA GLY A 39 -14.55 -3.18 3.98
C GLY A 39 -13.42 -3.65 4.93
N VAL A 40 -12.24 -3.04 4.85
CA VAL A 40 -11.14 -3.23 5.81
C VAL A 40 -11.15 -2.11 6.85
N THR A 41 -10.82 -2.43 8.11
CA THR A 41 -10.64 -1.41 9.15
C THR A 41 -9.15 -1.19 9.48
N PRO A 42 -8.77 0.02 9.92
CA PRO A 42 -7.40 0.26 10.37
C PRO A 42 -6.96 -0.67 11.52
N GLN A 43 -7.89 -1.09 12.38
CA GLN A 43 -7.65 -2.05 13.46
C GLN A 43 -7.25 -3.43 12.92
N GLN A 44 -7.96 -3.94 11.91
CA GLN A 44 -7.61 -5.22 11.27
C GLN A 44 -6.18 -5.19 10.70
N ILE A 45 -5.76 -4.05 10.14
CA ILE A 45 -4.41 -3.89 9.61
C ILE A 45 -3.39 -3.92 10.75
N GLN A 46 -3.65 -3.21 11.86
CA GLN A 46 -2.77 -3.22 13.03
C GLN A 46 -2.64 -4.63 13.64
N GLU A 47 -3.73 -5.41 13.71
CA GLU A 47 -3.72 -6.79 14.19
C GLU A 47 -2.92 -7.73 13.28
N ASN A 48 -2.90 -7.47 11.97
CA ASN A 48 -2.14 -8.23 10.97
C ASN A 48 -0.72 -7.70 10.75
N THR A 49 -0.30 -6.66 11.48
CA THR A 49 1.05 -6.08 11.39
C THR A 49 1.84 -6.44 12.65
N GLY A 50 2.99 -7.09 12.48
CA GLY A 50 3.82 -7.57 13.60
C GLY A 50 4.51 -6.48 14.44
N PHE A 51 4.16 -5.22 14.23
CA PHE A 51 4.66 -4.05 14.95
C PHE A 51 3.63 -2.92 14.90
N GLU A 52 3.76 -1.94 15.79
CA GLU A 52 2.84 -0.80 15.87
C GLU A 52 3.05 0.15 14.68
N ILE A 53 1.95 0.58 14.06
CA ILE A 53 1.98 1.55 12.95
C ILE A 53 0.99 2.69 13.19
N ALA A 54 1.33 3.88 12.70
CA ALA A 54 0.41 5.01 12.76
C ALA A 54 -0.75 4.80 11.78
N VAL A 55 -1.98 4.77 12.30
CA VAL A 55 -3.21 4.53 11.51
C VAL A 55 -4.19 5.72 11.50
N SER A 56 -3.97 6.73 12.33
CA SER A 56 -4.93 7.83 12.54
C SER A 56 -5.15 8.73 11.32
N GLY A 57 -4.21 8.75 10.39
CA GLY A 57 -4.30 9.51 9.14
C GLY A 57 -4.76 8.71 7.93
N ALA A 58 -5.10 7.43 8.12
CA ALA A 58 -5.47 6.54 7.02
C ALA A 58 -6.86 6.89 6.47
N VAL A 59 -7.00 6.81 5.16
CA VAL A 59 -8.28 7.02 4.46
C VAL A 59 -8.71 5.76 3.71
N GLU A 60 -10.01 5.58 3.51
CA GLU A 60 -10.50 4.50 2.65
C GLU A 60 -10.08 4.79 1.19
N SER A 61 -9.53 3.78 0.52
CA SER A 61 -9.11 3.90 -0.87
C SER A 61 -10.32 4.06 -1.78
N LYS A 62 -10.14 4.78 -2.90
CA LYS A 62 -11.19 4.89 -3.90
C LYS A 62 -11.44 3.52 -4.58
N PRO A 63 -12.70 3.21 -4.93
CA PRO A 63 -12.98 2.05 -5.77
C PRO A 63 -12.31 2.21 -7.14
N VAL A 64 -11.94 1.09 -7.74
CA VAL A 64 -11.32 1.03 -9.08
C VAL A 64 -12.33 1.50 -10.12
N ALA A 65 -11.89 2.29 -11.11
CA ALA A 65 -12.79 2.74 -12.17
C ALA A 65 -13.17 1.58 -13.11
N GLU A 66 -14.39 1.63 -13.67
CA GLU A 66 -14.86 0.59 -14.60
C GLU A 66 -13.93 0.43 -15.83
N GLU A 67 -13.39 1.55 -16.31
CA GLU A 67 -12.42 1.59 -17.40
C GLU A 67 -11.14 0.80 -17.07
N GLU A 68 -10.58 1.03 -15.88
CA GLU A 68 -9.37 0.35 -15.41
C GLU A 68 -9.61 -1.15 -15.26
N LEU A 69 -10.80 -1.54 -14.76
CA LEU A 69 -11.20 -2.94 -14.67
C LEU A 69 -11.37 -3.59 -16.04
N ARG A 70 -11.91 -2.88 -17.03
CA ARG A 70 -12.03 -3.40 -18.40
C ARG A 70 -10.66 -3.63 -19.01
N VAL A 71 -9.78 -2.63 -18.96
CA VAL A 71 -8.41 -2.74 -19.47
C VAL A 71 -7.67 -3.91 -18.82
N LEU A 72 -7.80 -4.04 -17.49
CA LEU A 72 -7.17 -5.16 -16.78
C LEU A 72 -7.68 -6.53 -17.24
N ARG A 73 -9.00 -6.68 -17.42
CA ARG A 73 -9.65 -7.97 -17.73
C ARG A 73 -9.66 -8.35 -19.20
N GLU A 74 -9.61 -7.38 -20.10
CA GLU A 74 -9.80 -7.62 -21.54
C GLU A 74 -8.52 -7.38 -22.36
N GLU A 75 -7.61 -6.52 -21.86
CA GLU A 75 -6.40 -6.14 -22.59
C GLU A 75 -5.12 -6.62 -21.92
N VAL A 76 -5.00 -6.49 -20.59
CA VAL A 76 -3.77 -6.83 -19.84
C VAL A 76 -3.73 -8.30 -19.44
N ASP A 77 -4.81 -8.83 -18.84
CA ASP A 77 -4.92 -10.25 -18.45
C ASP A 77 -6.21 -10.91 -18.98
N PRO A 78 -6.40 -10.97 -20.32
CA PRO A 78 -7.59 -11.61 -20.92
C PRO A 78 -7.71 -13.11 -20.63
N GLN A 79 -6.59 -13.76 -20.29
CA GLN A 79 -6.55 -15.18 -19.97
C GLN A 79 -6.78 -15.48 -18.49
N LYS A 80 -6.84 -14.45 -17.63
CA LYS A 80 -7.06 -14.59 -16.18
C LYS A 80 -6.03 -15.48 -15.51
N LEU A 81 -4.76 -15.26 -15.83
CA LEU A 81 -3.66 -15.99 -15.21
C LEU A 81 -3.32 -15.45 -13.82
N ILE A 82 -3.63 -14.18 -13.56
CA ILE A 82 -3.31 -13.49 -12.31
C ILE A 82 -4.58 -13.09 -11.55
N ILE A 83 -5.63 -12.63 -12.24
CA ILE A 83 -6.88 -12.15 -11.64
C ILE A 83 -8.07 -13.11 -11.76
#